data_AF-A0A925XP45-F1
#
_entry.id   AF-A0A925XP45-F1
#
_cell.length_a   1.000
_cell.length_b   1.000
_cell.length_c   1.000
_cell.angle_alpha   90.00
_cell.angle_beta   90.00
_cell.angle_gamma   90.00
#
_symmetry.space_group_name_H-M   'P 1'
#
loop_
_entity.id
_entity.type
_entity.pdbx_description
1 polymer ?
#
loop_
_entity_poly.entity_id
_entity_poly.type
_entity_poly.pdbx_seq_one_letter_code
_entity_poly.pdbx_strand_id
1 'polypeptide(L)'
;SAEEDRRDCDITNQGELLGRGFDRVILCEIESGMERPAGEVTHLLRVGVERAARTRQIDEIRDWTAAVDVAWSSLGRGEMLVIQTCTVPKTVRKLQSLLGLEPAEAAAARSGENG
;
A
#
# COMPACT_ATOMS: atom_id res chain seq x y z
N SER A 1 -11.30 3.54 10.88
CA SER A 1 -11.16 2.54 9.81
C SER A 1 -10.71 1.21 10.39
N ALA A 2 -10.95 0.07 9.72
CA ALA A 2 -10.52 -1.27 10.19
C ALA A 2 -8.99 -1.48 10.28
N GLU A 3 -8.20 -0.46 9.95
CA GLU A 3 -6.75 -0.40 10.13
C GLU A 3 -6.36 0.13 11.52
N GLU A 4 -7.18 0.98 12.13
CA GLU A 4 -6.86 1.69 13.39
C GLU A 4 -7.04 0.79 14.63
N ASP A 5 -7.95 -0.20 14.59
CA ASP A 5 -8.25 -1.12 15.71
C ASP A 5 -7.48 -2.46 15.63
N ARG A 6 -6.47 -2.55 14.75
CA ARG A 6 -5.70 -3.80 14.61
C ARG A 6 -4.79 -4.01 15.80
N ARG A 7 -4.84 -5.19 16.41
CA ARG A 7 -3.89 -5.60 17.44
C ARG A 7 -2.50 -5.79 16.83
N ASP A 8 -1.46 -5.62 17.62
CA ASP A 8 -0.06 -5.75 17.15
C ASP A 8 0.22 -7.12 16.52
N CYS A 9 -0.39 -8.18 17.06
CA CYS A 9 -0.29 -9.52 16.53
C CYS A 9 -0.92 -9.66 15.13
N ASP A 10 -2.03 -8.96 14.86
CA ASP A 10 -2.69 -9.00 13.56
C ASP A 10 -1.85 -8.26 12.50
N ILE A 11 -1.22 -7.14 12.87
CA ILE A 11 -0.29 -6.39 12.01
C ILE A 11 0.96 -7.23 11.70
N THR A 12 1.53 -7.88 12.73
CA THR A 12 2.67 -8.78 12.56
C THR A 12 2.32 -9.98 11.66
N ASN A 13 1.15 -10.59 11.86
CA ASN A 13 0.67 -11.70 11.02
C ASN A 13 0.47 -11.26 9.57
N GLN A 14 -0.04 -10.04 9.33
CA GLN A 14 -0.12 -9.46 7.99
C GLN A 14 1.28 -9.34 7.36
N GLY A 15 2.26 -8.83 8.11
CA GLY A 15 3.65 -8.79 7.66
C GLY A 15 4.17 -10.17 7.25
N GLU A 16 3.87 -11.21 8.03
CA GLU A 16 4.28 -12.57 7.70
C GLU A 16 3.61 -13.11 6.42
N LEU A 17 2.32 -12.80 6.20
CA LEU A 17 1.63 -13.15 4.96
C LEU A 17 2.26 -12.46 3.74
N LEU A 18 2.58 -11.16 3.87
CA LEU A 18 3.31 -10.42 2.84
C LEU A 18 4.66 -11.07 2.56
N GLY A 19 5.40 -11.38 3.62
CA GLY A 19 6.72 -12.00 3.54
C GLY A 19 6.75 -13.37 2.86
N ARG A 20 5.64 -14.13 2.95
CA ARG A 20 5.46 -15.43 2.28
C ARG A 20 5.03 -15.29 0.82
N GLY A 21 4.35 -14.19 0.48
CA GLY A 21 3.73 -13.97 -0.82
C GLY A 21 4.63 -13.28 -1.85
N PHE A 22 5.49 -12.36 -1.41
CA PHE A 22 6.19 -11.43 -2.31
C PHE A 22 7.71 -11.52 -2.19
N ASP A 23 8.40 -11.33 -3.33
CA ASP A 23 9.86 -11.36 -3.40
C ASP A 23 10.49 -10.04 -2.90
N ARG A 24 9.78 -8.92 -3.05
CA ARG A 24 10.11 -7.60 -2.50
C ARG A 24 8.90 -6.98 -1.81
N VAL A 25 9.14 -6.32 -0.68
CA VAL A 25 8.12 -5.58 0.08
C VAL A 25 8.63 -4.16 0.31
N ILE A 26 7.79 -3.16 0.00
CA ILE A 26 8.04 -1.75 0.32
C ILE A 26 7.02 -1.33 1.37
N LEU A 27 7.49 -0.99 2.57
CA LEU A 27 6.67 -0.52 3.67
C LEU A 27 6.59 1.00 3.64
N CYS A 28 5.39 1.54 3.83
CA CYS A 28 5.15 2.98 3.91
C CYS A 28 4.19 3.29 5.04
N GLU A 29 4.25 4.52 5.53
CA GLU A 29 3.30 5.01 6.50
C GLU A 29 2.05 5.50 5.75
N ILE A 30 0.89 5.07 6.22
CA ILE A 30 -0.37 5.66 5.81
C ILE A 30 -0.76 6.60 6.93
N GLU A 31 -0.99 7.87 6.60
CA GLU A 31 -1.58 8.81 7.55
C GLU A 31 -3.00 8.34 7.89
N SER A 32 -3.13 7.60 8.98
CA SER A 32 -4.39 7.10 9.50
C SER A 32 -4.37 7.20 11.03
N GLY A 33 -5.11 8.18 11.57
CA GLY A 33 -5.50 8.20 12.98
C GLY A 33 -4.38 8.37 14.01
N MET A 34 -4.57 9.30 14.95
CA MET A 34 -3.60 9.72 15.97
C MET A 34 -3.28 8.68 17.07
N GLU A 35 -3.73 7.42 16.98
CA GLU A 35 -3.64 6.48 18.09
C GLU A 35 -2.31 5.72 18.17
N ARG A 36 -1.62 5.53 17.03
CA ARG A 36 -0.33 4.84 16.98
C ARG A 36 0.81 5.81 16.65
N PRO A 37 1.96 5.72 17.34
CA PRO A 37 3.13 6.52 17.00
C PRO A 37 3.58 6.31 15.55
N ALA A 38 4.12 7.37 14.94
CA ALA A 38 4.73 7.29 13.61
C ALA A 38 5.75 6.15 13.55
N GLY A 39 5.69 5.36 12.48
CA GLY A 39 6.55 4.19 12.26
C GLY A 39 6.21 2.92 13.07
N GLU A 40 5.25 2.95 14.01
CA GLU A 40 4.92 1.75 14.80
C GLU A 40 4.34 0.63 13.93
N VAL A 41 3.41 0.98 13.02
CA VAL A 41 2.79 0.01 12.12
C VAL A 41 3.80 -0.58 11.14
N THR A 42 4.67 0.25 10.54
CA THR A 42 5.71 -0.24 9.62
C THR A 42 6.72 -1.12 10.34
N HIS A 43 7.06 -0.81 11.60
CA HIS A 43 7.89 -1.66 12.43
C HIS A 43 7.28 -3.05 12.65
N LEU A 44 6.01 -3.13 13.05
CA LEU A 44 5.32 -4.41 13.27
C LEU A 44 5.17 -5.23 11.97
N LEU A 45 4.84 -4.56 10.85
CA LEU A 45 4.80 -5.20 9.54
C LEU A 45 6.18 -5.78 9.19
N ARG A 46 7.25 -5.01 9.39
CA ARG A 46 8.63 -5.43 9.12
C ARG A 46 9.00 -6.68 9.93
N VAL A 47 8.69 -6.70 11.22
CA VAL A 47 8.91 -7.88 12.09
C VAL A 47 8.21 -9.12 11.52
N GLY A 48 7.00 -8.97 10.99
CA GLY A 48 6.30 -10.06 10.32
C GLY A 48 6.97 -10.51 9.02
N VAL A 49 7.33 -9.57 8.15
CA VAL A 49 7.97 -9.88 6.84
C VAL A 49 9.29 -10.62 7.03
N GLU A 50 10.11 -10.19 8.00
CA GLU A 50 11.42 -10.79 8.30
C GLU A 50 11.33 -12.25 8.81
N ARG A 51 10.15 -12.70 9.28
CA ARG A 51 9.93 -14.09 9.69
C ARG A 51 9.70 -15.04 8.51
N ALA A 52 9.41 -14.51 7.33
CA ALA A 52 9.11 -15.32 6.16
C ALA A 52 10.35 -15.53 5.28
N ALA A 53 10.40 -16.68 4.60
CA ALA A 53 11.58 -17.09 3.85
C ALA A 53 11.63 -16.59 2.40
N ARG A 54 10.54 -16.05 1.85
CA ARG A 54 10.44 -15.70 0.41
C ARG A 54 10.99 -14.30 0.13
N THR A 55 10.58 -13.29 0.87
CA THR A 55 11.03 -11.91 0.65
C THR A 55 12.55 -11.80 0.76
N ARG A 56 13.16 -11.16 -0.24
CA ARG A 56 14.61 -10.91 -0.34
C ARG A 56 14.97 -9.45 -0.15
N GLN A 57 14.01 -8.55 -0.34
CA GLN A 57 14.22 -7.12 -0.19
C GLN A 57 13.06 -6.48 0.57
N ILE A 58 13.39 -5.74 1.61
CA ILE A 58 12.44 -4.96 2.42
C ILE A 58 12.94 -3.52 2.44
N ASP A 59 12.23 -2.64 1.72
CA ASP A 59 12.49 -1.20 1.75
C ASP A 59 11.46 -0.51 2.64
N GLU A 60 11.84 0.61 3.25
CA GLU A 60 10.93 1.47 3.99
C GLU A 60 10.98 2.88 3.42
N ILE A 61 9.85 3.35 2.90
CA ILE A 61 9.68 4.67 2.31
C ILE A 61 8.42 5.26 2.93
N ARG A 62 8.59 6.22 3.85
CA ARG A 62 7.48 6.75 4.65
C ARG A 62 6.33 7.31 3.81
N ASP A 63 6.64 8.14 2.82
CA ASP A 63 5.61 8.72 1.96
C ASP A 63 5.06 7.68 0.99
N TRP A 64 3.75 7.43 1.09
CA TRP A 64 3.05 6.46 0.24
C TRP A 64 3.20 6.78 -1.26
N THR A 65 3.21 8.07 -1.63
CA THR A 65 3.32 8.47 -3.05
C THR A 65 4.68 8.09 -3.61
N ALA A 66 5.75 8.42 -2.89
CA ALA A 66 7.13 8.06 -3.21
C ALA A 66 7.36 6.54 -3.19
N ALA A 67 6.75 5.81 -2.25
CA ALA A 67 6.82 4.36 -2.20
C ALA A 67 6.25 3.73 -3.47
N VAL A 68 5.10 4.21 -3.93
CA VAL A 68 4.46 3.75 -5.17
C VAL A 68 5.30 4.14 -6.40
N ASP A 69 5.91 5.33 -6.44
CA ASP A 69 6.79 5.75 -7.54
C ASP A 69 8.03 4.87 -7.65
N VAL A 70 8.66 4.55 -6.52
CA VAL A 70 9.80 3.62 -6.48
C VAL A 70 9.38 2.22 -6.90
N ALA A 71 8.24 1.72 -6.40
CA ALA A 71 7.72 0.41 -6.79
C ALA A 71 7.49 0.34 -8.32
N TRP A 72 6.80 1.35 -8.86
CA TRP A 72 6.47 1.45 -10.28
C TRP A 72 7.71 1.53 -11.17
N SER A 73 8.64 2.42 -10.85
CA SER A 73 9.87 2.62 -11.64
C SER A 73 10.80 1.41 -11.62
N SER A 74 10.73 0.59 -10.57
CA SER A 74 11.53 -0.63 -10.46
C SER A 74 10.91 -1.87 -11.13
N LEU A 75 9.68 -1.77 -11.63
CA LEU A 75 8.93 -2.91 -12.14
C LEU A 75 9.52 -3.42 -13.46
N GLY A 76 9.92 -4.69 -13.48
CA GLY A 76 10.40 -5.40 -14.66
C GLY A 76 9.27 -5.99 -15.52
N ARG A 77 9.62 -6.43 -16.73
CA ARG A 77 8.69 -7.17 -17.60
C ARG A 77 8.32 -8.51 -16.95
N GLY A 78 7.02 -8.76 -16.82
CA GLY A 78 6.49 -10.00 -16.23
C GLY A 78 6.37 -9.97 -14.71
N GLU A 79 6.77 -8.88 -14.06
CA GLU A 79 6.57 -8.69 -12.63
C GLU A 79 5.17 -8.12 -12.34
N MET A 80 4.67 -8.38 -11.13
CA MET A 80 3.38 -7.92 -10.66
C MET A 80 3.56 -6.99 -9.45
N LEU A 81 3.02 -5.77 -9.56
CA LEU A 81 2.93 -4.83 -8.45
C LEU A 81 1.58 -4.94 -7.76
N VAL A 82 1.59 -5.19 -6.45
CA VAL A 82 0.39 -5.13 -5.59
C VAL A 82 0.50 -3.93 -4.67
N ILE A 83 -0.51 -3.06 -4.69
CA ILE A 83 -0.58 -1.88 -3.83
C ILE A 83 -1.68 -2.12 -2.80
N GLN A 84 -1.30 -2.26 -1.53
CA GLN A 84 -2.27 -2.20 -0.43
C GLN A 84 -2.71 -0.75 -0.23
N THR A 85 -4.03 -0.53 -0.20
CA THR A 85 -4.62 0.81 -0.22
C THR A 85 -5.61 1.02 0.91
N CYS A 86 -5.53 2.20 1.54
CA CYS A 86 -6.53 2.70 2.47
C CYS A 86 -7.75 3.30 1.76
N THR A 87 -7.62 3.76 0.51
CA THR A 87 -8.73 4.27 -0.29
C THR A 87 -8.57 3.96 -1.78
N VAL A 88 -9.57 3.30 -2.36
CA VAL A 88 -9.60 2.97 -3.80
C VAL A 88 -9.40 4.23 -4.67
N PRO A 89 -10.06 5.38 -4.43
CA PRO A 89 -9.90 6.56 -5.28
C PRO A 89 -8.49 7.15 -5.29
N LYS A 90 -7.79 7.19 -4.14
CA LYS A 90 -6.41 7.71 -4.08
C LYS A 90 -5.47 6.85 -4.93
N THR A 91 -5.60 5.53 -4.81
CA THR A 91 -4.76 4.59 -5.56
C THR A 91 -5.05 4.61 -7.04
N VAL A 92 -6.31 4.63 -7.45
CA VAL A 92 -6.69 4.74 -8.87
C VAL A 92 -6.12 6.02 -9.48
N ARG A 93 -6.24 7.18 -8.81
CA ARG A 93 -5.66 8.44 -9.30
C ARG A 93 -4.14 8.39 -9.44
N LYS A 94 -3.45 7.78 -8.48
CA LYS A 94 -1.99 7.61 -8.56
C LYS A 94 -1.59 6.74 -9.76
N LEU A 95 -2.30 5.64 -9.99
CA LEU A 95 -2.05 4.75 -11.13
C LEU A 95 -2.35 5.44 -12.47
N GLN A 96 -3.44 6.22 -12.56
CA GLN A 96 -3.75 7.02 -13.75
C GLN A 96 -2.62 7.99 -14.08
N SER A 97 -2.13 8.73 -13.08
CA SER A 97 -1.00 9.64 -13.23
C SER A 97 0.26 8.94 -13.72
N LEU A 98 0.59 7.76 -13.18
CA LEU A 98 1.75 6.97 -13.60
C LEU A 98 1.65 6.45 -15.05
N LEU A 99 0.43 6.20 -15.51
CA LEU A 99 0.14 5.74 -16.86
C LEU A 99 0.00 6.88 -17.88
N GLY A 100 0.10 8.14 -17.44
CA GLY A 100 -0.20 9.31 -18.29
C GLY A 100 -1.65 9.36 -18.73
N LEU A 101 -2.55 8.72 -17.96
CA LEU A 101 -3.99 8.78 -18.19
C LEU A 101 -4.52 10.01 -17.46
N GLU A 102 -5.28 10.83 -18.18
CA GLU A 102 -6.09 11.86 -17.54
C GLU A 102 -7.01 11.18 -16.51
N PRO A 103 -7.16 11.73 -15.30
CA PRO A 103 -8.07 11.16 -14.32
C PRO A 103 -9.46 11.18 -14.95
N ALA A 104 -9.93 10.00 -15.37
CA ALA A 104 -11.29 9.85 -15.89
C ALA A 104 -12.21 10.51 -14.88
N GLU A 105 -12.93 11.55 -15.30
CA GLU A 105 -13.86 12.33 -14.48
C GLU A 105 -14.73 11.37 -13.66
N ALA A 106 -14.27 11.04 -12.46
CA ALA A 106 -14.82 9.91 -11.74
C ALA A 106 -16.14 10.39 -11.15
N ALA A 107 -17.24 9.86 -11.71
CA ALA A 107 -18.59 9.88 -11.15
C ALA A 107 -19.48 11.11 -11.35
N ALA A 108 -19.03 12.24 -11.92
CA ALA A 108 -19.93 13.38 -12.18
C ALA A 108 -21.02 13.08 -13.23
N ALA A 109 -20.78 12.15 -14.15
CA ALA A 109 -21.77 11.70 -15.13
C ALA A 109 -22.75 10.63 -14.59
N ARG A 110 -22.71 10.23 -13.30
CA ARG A 110 -23.57 9.15 -12.77
C ARG A 110 -24.44 9.53 -11.56
N SER A 111 -24.68 10.81 -11.32
CA SER A 111 -25.73 11.25 -10.37
C SER A 111 -26.67 12.31 -10.94
N GLY A 112 -26.61 12.57 -12.25
CA GLY A 112 -27.61 13.33 -12.97
C GLY A 112 -28.57 12.44 -13.76
N GLU A 113 -29.12 11.36 -13.18
CA GLU A 113 -30.24 10.60 -13.80
C GLU A 113 -30.84 9.59 -12.81
N ASN A 114 -31.66 10.08 -11.89
CA ASN A 114 -32.96 9.49 -11.56
C ASN A 114 -33.73 10.53 -10.73
N GLY A 115 -34.80 11.03 -11.34
CA GLY A 115 -35.65 12.12 -10.84
C GLY A 115 -36.56 11.76 -9.69
#